data_AF-A0A0C2VFR5-F1
#
_entry.id   AF-A0A0C2VFR5-F1
#
_cell.length_a   1.000
_cell.length_b   1.000
_cell.length_c   1.000
_cell.angle_alpha   90.00
_cell.angle_beta   90.00
_cell.angle_gamma   90.00
#
_symmetry.space_group_name_H-M   'P 1'
#
loop_
_entity.id
_entity.type
_entity.pdbx_description
1 polymer ?
#
loop_
_entity_poly.entity_id
_entity_poly.type
_entity_poly.pdbx_seq_one_letter_code
_entity_poly.pdbx_strand_id
1 'polypeptide(L)'
;MEELYPRLTILLLLLARVSAFFVVMPLFSHRTIPPMHRLGFALILSWMMYYTIDVEPFEINGDYILLIIKEAVVGLFIGLIAYIVLSAIQIAGGFIDFQMGFAMANVIDPQTGAQSPLMGQYLYTIALLLLLYLDGHHLILDGIFYSYQFVPIDQVSIGFDNPAAPEFVIKAFAAAFIIAFQIAAPVIATLFLVDVALGIVARTSPQFNIFVIGFPIKITVAFIILIITMGVTFQVIQRLFDLLFVVMRDMMTILGGGFS
;
A
#
# COMPACT_ATOMS: atom_id res chain seq x y z
N MET A 1 -28.23 -28.59 -13.70
CA MET A 1 -27.53 -28.69 -12.39
C MET A 1 -26.09 -29.14 -12.60
N GLU A 2 -25.84 -30.18 -13.40
CA GLU A 2 -24.50 -30.73 -13.67
C GLU A 2 -23.56 -29.82 -14.48
N GLU A 3 -24.07 -28.89 -15.31
CA GLU A 3 -23.20 -27.91 -16.01
C GLU A 3 -22.87 -26.65 -15.18
N LEU A 4 -23.64 -26.37 -14.12
CA LEU A 4 -23.46 -25.16 -13.28
C LEU A 4 -22.47 -25.40 -12.14
N TYR A 5 -22.51 -26.60 -11.56
CA TYR A 5 -21.63 -27.04 -10.49
C TYR A 5 -20.13 -26.89 -10.82
N PRO A 6 -19.64 -27.38 -11.98
CA PRO A 6 -18.23 -27.25 -12.36
C PRO A 6 -17.77 -25.80 -12.57
N ARG A 7 -18.68 -24.91 -12.99
CA ARG A 7 -18.36 -23.49 -13.20
C ARG A 7 -18.27 -22.73 -11.88
N LEU A 8 -19.03 -23.15 -10.88
CA LEU A 8 -19.06 -22.53 -9.55
C LEU A 8 -17.78 -22.80 -8.74
N THR A 9 -17.17 -23.98 -8.89
CA THR A 9 -15.95 -24.31 -8.12
C THR A 9 -14.77 -23.45 -8.54
N ILE A 10 -14.57 -23.28 -9.84
CA ILE A 10 -13.53 -22.38 -10.37
C ILE A 10 -13.81 -20.93 -9.95
N LEU A 11 -15.05 -20.45 -10.12
CA LEU A 11 -15.42 -19.08 -9.77
C LEU A 11 -15.19 -18.78 -8.27
N LEU A 12 -15.45 -19.74 -7.39
CA LEU A 12 -15.26 -19.57 -5.95
C LEU A 12 -13.78 -19.44 -5.59
N LEU A 13 -12.90 -20.23 -6.22
CA LEU A 13 -11.45 -20.09 -6.05
C LEU A 13 -10.95 -18.72 -6.55
N LEU A 14 -11.42 -18.27 -7.71
CA LEU A 14 -11.11 -16.92 -8.24
C LEU A 14 -11.59 -15.83 -7.29
N LEU A 15 -12.80 -15.98 -6.76
CA LEU A 15 -13.37 -15.05 -5.80
C LEU A 15 -12.57 -15.02 -4.50
N ALA A 16 -12.08 -16.16 -4.02
CA ALA A 16 -11.30 -16.25 -2.79
C ALA A 16 -10.02 -15.40 -2.88
N ARG A 17 -9.24 -15.52 -3.97
CA ARG A 17 -8.02 -14.73 -4.16
C ARG A 17 -8.31 -13.24 -4.35
N VAL A 18 -9.25 -12.90 -5.23
CA VAL A 18 -9.56 -11.50 -5.59
C VAL A 18 -10.18 -10.75 -4.39
N SER A 19 -11.09 -11.39 -3.67
CA SER A 19 -11.70 -10.77 -2.48
C SER A 19 -10.68 -10.56 -1.37
N ALA A 20 -9.81 -11.53 -1.10
CA ALA A 20 -8.72 -11.39 -0.14
C ALA A 20 -7.78 -10.23 -0.50
N PHE A 21 -7.42 -10.10 -1.78
CA PHE A 21 -6.62 -8.99 -2.28
C PHE A 21 -7.30 -7.62 -2.04
N PHE A 22 -8.58 -7.48 -2.39
CA PHE A 22 -9.33 -6.23 -2.17
C PHE A 22 -9.57 -5.89 -0.70
N VAL A 23 -9.56 -6.87 0.20
CA VAL A 23 -9.67 -6.60 1.64
C VAL A 23 -8.45 -5.83 2.15
N VAL A 24 -7.25 -6.11 1.63
CA VAL A 24 -6.00 -5.52 2.13
C VAL A 24 -5.54 -4.32 1.29
N MET A 25 -5.78 -4.34 -0.03
CA MET A 25 -5.27 -3.32 -0.95
C MET A 25 -5.79 -1.90 -0.62
N PRO A 26 -4.95 -0.94 -0.21
CA PRO A 26 -5.35 0.36 0.37
C PRO A 26 -6.29 1.23 -0.49
N LEU A 27 -6.28 1.04 -1.82
CA LEU A 27 -7.16 1.75 -2.75
C LEU A 27 -8.62 1.27 -2.67
N PHE A 28 -8.82 -0.05 -2.60
CA PHE A 28 -10.14 -0.69 -2.61
C PHE A 28 -10.64 -1.03 -1.20
N SER A 29 -9.75 -1.03 -0.22
CA SER A 29 -10.06 -1.34 1.17
C SER A 29 -10.59 -0.15 1.98
N HIS A 30 -10.74 1.03 1.36
CA HIS A 30 -11.22 2.25 2.01
C HIS A 30 -12.55 2.03 2.75
N ARG A 31 -12.64 2.48 4.01
CA ARG A 31 -13.80 2.24 4.89
C ARG A 31 -15.10 2.91 4.42
N THR A 32 -14.98 3.93 3.59
CA THR A 32 -16.13 4.59 2.93
C THR A 32 -16.77 3.71 1.86
N ILE A 33 -16.06 2.71 1.34
CA ILE A 33 -16.61 1.75 0.37
C ILE A 33 -17.29 0.64 1.17
N PRO A 34 -18.63 0.48 1.08
CA PRO A 34 -19.32 -0.57 1.82
C PRO A 34 -18.79 -1.96 1.43
N PRO A 35 -18.66 -2.91 2.37
CA PRO A 35 -18.15 -4.26 2.07
C PRO A 35 -18.91 -4.95 0.94
N MET A 36 -20.21 -4.69 0.81
CA MET A 36 -21.05 -5.20 -0.28
C MET A 36 -20.56 -4.77 -1.67
N HIS A 37 -20.13 -3.52 -1.82
CA HIS A 37 -19.65 -3.00 -3.10
C HIS A 37 -18.29 -3.60 -3.44
N ARG A 38 -17.42 -3.74 -2.43
CA ARG A 38 -16.12 -4.39 -2.57
C ARG A 38 -16.26 -5.84 -3.01
N LEU A 39 -17.19 -6.58 -2.41
CA LEU A 39 -17.49 -7.95 -2.81
C LEU A 39 -18.09 -7.98 -4.22
N GLY A 40 -18.96 -7.03 -4.58
CA GLY A 40 -19.48 -6.86 -5.93
C GLY A 40 -18.38 -6.66 -6.97
N PHE A 41 -17.41 -5.77 -6.71
CA PHE A 41 -16.25 -5.58 -7.58
C PHE A 41 -15.39 -6.84 -7.69
N ALA A 42 -15.15 -7.54 -6.57
CA ALA A 42 -14.41 -8.79 -6.59
C ALA A 42 -15.12 -9.84 -7.44
N LEU A 43 -16.44 -9.99 -7.28
CA LEU A 43 -17.27 -10.90 -8.07
C LEU A 43 -17.23 -10.59 -9.56
N ILE A 44 -17.36 -9.31 -9.94
CA ILE A 44 -17.29 -8.88 -11.35
C ILE A 44 -15.92 -9.22 -11.94
N LEU A 45 -14.83 -8.89 -11.22
CA LEU A 45 -13.48 -9.16 -11.69
C LEU A 45 -13.22 -10.66 -11.81
N SER A 46 -13.57 -11.45 -10.79
CA SER A 46 -13.46 -12.92 -10.84
C SER A 46 -14.29 -13.54 -11.97
N TRP A 47 -15.47 -13.00 -12.26
CA TRP A 47 -16.29 -13.43 -13.38
C TRP A 47 -15.65 -13.11 -14.74
N MET A 48 -15.01 -11.95 -14.88
CA MET A 48 -14.24 -11.63 -16.08
C MET A 48 -13.04 -12.55 -16.25
N MET A 49 -12.32 -12.84 -15.16
CA MET A 49 -11.17 -13.74 -15.15
C MET A 49 -11.53 -15.19 -15.46
N TYR A 50 -12.73 -15.62 -15.09
CA TYR A 50 -13.22 -16.98 -15.36
C TYR A 50 -13.12 -17.35 -16.85
N TYR A 51 -13.43 -16.43 -17.77
CA TYR A 51 -13.36 -16.69 -19.21
C TYR A 51 -11.93 -16.76 -19.78
N THR A 52 -10.93 -16.44 -18.97
CA THR A 52 -9.52 -16.43 -19.38
C THR A 52 -8.73 -17.62 -18.86
N ILE A 53 -9.33 -18.39 -17.96
CA ILE A 53 -8.70 -19.50 -17.25
C ILE A 53 -9.35 -20.80 -17.71
N ASP A 54 -8.58 -21.64 -18.40
CA ASP A 54 -9.02 -22.94 -18.90
C ASP A 54 -8.48 -24.04 -17.98
N VAL A 55 -9.32 -24.50 -17.06
CA VAL A 55 -9.01 -25.60 -16.12
C VAL A 55 -10.20 -26.51 -15.99
N GLU A 56 -9.91 -27.79 -15.76
CA GLU A 56 -10.93 -28.76 -15.44
C GLU A 56 -11.61 -28.43 -14.11
N PRO A 57 -12.91 -28.74 -13.97
CA PRO A 57 -13.62 -28.48 -12.74
C PRO A 57 -13.09 -29.30 -11.56
N PHE A 58 -12.91 -28.63 -10.42
CA PHE A 58 -12.47 -29.30 -9.20
C PHE A 58 -13.63 -30.00 -8.49
N GLU A 59 -13.38 -31.22 -8.01
CA GLU A 59 -14.30 -31.92 -7.11
C GLU A 59 -14.29 -31.30 -5.72
N ILE A 60 -15.45 -31.19 -5.07
CA ILE A 60 -15.52 -30.65 -3.70
C ILE A 60 -15.10 -31.75 -2.72
N ASN A 61 -13.82 -31.76 -2.36
CA ASN A 61 -13.20 -32.66 -1.40
C ASN A 61 -12.33 -31.89 -0.39
N GLY A 62 -11.52 -32.60 0.42
CA GLY A 62 -10.59 -31.98 1.37
C GLY A 62 -9.54 -31.11 0.68
N ASP A 63 -9.06 -31.50 -0.49
CA ASP A 63 -8.05 -30.78 -1.26
C ASP A 63 -8.61 -29.46 -1.81
N TYR A 64 -9.89 -29.43 -2.19
CA TYR A 64 -10.57 -28.21 -2.61
C TYR A 64 -10.65 -27.15 -1.50
N ILE A 65 -10.84 -27.57 -0.25
CA ILE A 65 -10.79 -26.64 0.90
C ILE A 65 -9.39 -26.06 1.06
N LEU A 66 -8.35 -26.88 0.88
CA LEU A 66 -6.96 -26.41 0.90
C LEU A 66 -6.67 -25.41 -0.22
N LEU A 67 -7.22 -25.63 -1.43
CA LEU A 67 -7.14 -24.69 -2.54
C LEU A 67 -7.79 -23.34 -2.19
N ILE A 68 -8.99 -23.33 -1.58
CA ILE A 68 -9.64 -22.07 -1.16
C ILE A 68 -8.74 -21.29 -0.18
N ILE A 69 -8.18 -21.98 0.82
CA ILE A 69 -7.30 -21.36 1.81
C ILE A 69 -6.06 -20.78 1.10
N LYS A 70 -5.45 -21.57 0.21
CA LYS A 70 -4.29 -21.15 -0.58
C LYS A 70 -4.58 -19.92 -1.43
N GLU A 71 -5.69 -19.89 -2.16
CA GLU A 71 -6.11 -18.75 -2.98
C GLU A 71 -6.30 -17.48 -2.13
N ALA A 72 -6.99 -17.60 -0.99
CA ALA A 72 -7.16 -16.48 -0.05
C ALA A 72 -5.82 -15.98 0.49
N VAL A 73 -4.92 -16.89 0.88
CA VAL A 73 -3.59 -16.54 1.38
C VAL A 73 -2.77 -15.81 0.32
N VAL A 74 -2.73 -16.31 -0.93
CA VAL A 74 -2.02 -15.63 -2.04
C VAL A 74 -2.56 -14.22 -2.26
N GLY A 75 -3.89 -14.06 -2.29
CA GLY A 75 -4.54 -12.75 -2.40
C GLY A 75 -4.15 -11.79 -1.27
N LEU A 76 -4.14 -12.28 -0.02
CA LEU A 76 -3.70 -11.51 1.14
C LEU A 76 -2.24 -11.08 1.03
N PHE A 77 -1.34 -11.95 0.59
CA PHE A 77 0.09 -11.62 0.48
C PHE A 77 0.37 -10.56 -0.59
N ILE A 78 -0.28 -10.67 -1.76
CA ILE A 78 -0.16 -9.66 -2.83
C ILE A 78 -0.73 -8.32 -2.36
N GLY A 79 -1.85 -8.32 -1.63
CA GLY A 79 -2.42 -7.10 -1.06
C GLY A 79 -1.54 -6.50 0.05
N LEU A 80 -0.95 -7.35 0.89
CA LEU A 80 -0.09 -6.94 2.01
C LEU A 80 1.20 -6.29 1.52
N ILE A 81 1.85 -6.85 0.51
CA ILE A 81 3.08 -6.26 -0.01
C ILE A 81 2.80 -4.88 -0.63
N ALA A 82 1.65 -4.73 -1.29
CA ALA A 82 1.21 -3.45 -1.81
C ALA A 82 0.89 -2.44 -0.70
N TYR A 83 0.25 -2.90 0.37
CA TYR A 83 0.02 -2.11 1.58
C TYR A 83 1.34 -1.61 2.20
N ILE A 84 2.34 -2.48 2.33
CA ILE A 84 3.67 -2.13 2.87
C ILE A 84 4.30 -1.02 2.04
N VAL A 85 4.32 -1.14 0.71
CA VAL A 85 4.93 -0.13 -0.15
C VAL A 85 4.19 1.21 -0.06
N LEU A 86 2.86 1.21 -0.12
CA LEU A 86 2.07 2.44 -0.03
C LEU A 86 2.10 3.10 1.36
N SER A 87 2.32 2.30 2.42
CA SER A 87 2.47 2.84 3.79
C SER A 87 3.65 3.81 3.93
N ALA A 88 4.65 3.73 3.03
CA ALA A 88 5.77 4.66 2.97
C ALA A 88 5.33 6.13 2.89
N ILE A 89 4.22 6.42 2.20
CA ILE A 89 3.70 7.79 2.08
C ILE A 89 3.21 8.31 3.43
N GLN A 90 2.52 7.45 4.20
CA GLN A 90 2.06 7.81 5.54
C GLN A 90 3.24 7.98 6.51
N ILE A 91 4.26 7.12 6.40
CA ILE A 91 5.51 7.23 7.19
C ILE A 91 6.22 8.55 6.89
N ALA A 92 6.32 8.93 5.61
CA ALA A 92 6.91 10.21 5.21
C ALA A 92 6.20 11.40 5.85
N GLY A 93 4.86 11.42 5.78
CA GLY A 93 4.06 12.46 6.41
C GLY A 93 4.19 12.45 7.94
N GLY A 94 4.32 11.27 8.56
CA GLY A 94 4.61 11.13 9.99
C GLY A 94 5.91 11.79 10.42
N PHE A 95 6.98 11.67 9.62
CA PHE A 95 8.23 12.38 9.90
C PHE A 95 8.08 13.91 9.81
N ILE A 96 7.30 14.39 8.81
CA ILE A 96 7.04 15.83 8.64
C ILE A 96 6.22 16.35 9.82
N ASP A 97 5.15 15.65 10.21
CA ASP A 97 4.33 16.03 11.37
C ASP A 97 5.12 16.06 12.66
N PHE A 98 6.00 15.07 12.85
CA PHE A 98 6.88 15.04 14.01
C PHE A 98 7.76 16.29 14.08
N GLN A 99 8.39 16.67 12.97
CA GLN A 99 9.30 17.82 12.93
C GLN A 99 8.56 19.17 13.04
N MET A 100 7.37 19.29 12.46
CA MET A 100 6.50 20.46 12.63
C MET A 100 6.01 20.61 14.07
N GLY A 101 6.00 19.52 14.83
CA GLY A 101 5.46 19.46 16.18
C GLY A 101 3.95 19.23 16.23
N PHE A 102 3.39 18.72 15.12
CA PHE A 102 2.02 18.20 15.03
C PHE A 102 1.87 16.76 15.53
N ALA A 103 2.91 16.15 16.08
CA ALA A 103 2.85 14.79 16.65
C ALA A 103 1.74 14.59 17.71
N MET A 104 1.23 15.68 18.31
CA MET A 104 0.09 15.65 19.26
C MET A 104 -1.28 15.82 18.58
N ALA A 105 -1.31 16.32 17.34
CA ALA A 105 -2.50 16.56 16.54
C ALA A 105 -2.71 15.39 15.56
N ASN A 106 -3.04 14.21 16.09
CA ASN A 106 -3.40 13.08 15.24
C ASN A 106 -4.84 13.21 14.75
N VAL A 107 -5.07 12.84 13.49
CA VAL A 107 -6.41 12.70 12.93
C VAL A 107 -6.77 11.22 12.93
N ILE A 108 -8.04 10.90 13.15
CA ILE A 108 -8.51 9.53 13.00
C ILE A 108 -8.48 9.21 11.51
N ASP A 109 -7.62 8.28 11.11
CA ASP A 109 -7.56 7.75 9.76
C ASP A 109 -8.89 7.07 9.42
N PRO A 110 -9.60 7.53 8.38
CA PRO A 110 -10.85 6.89 7.98
C PRO A 110 -10.66 5.44 7.55
N GLN A 111 -9.48 5.04 7.07
CA GLN A 111 -9.23 3.66 6.62
C GLN A 111 -9.08 2.70 7.80
N THR A 112 -8.14 2.98 8.71
CA THR A 112 -7.80 2.07 9.81
C THR A 112 -8.61 2.33 11.08
N GLY A 113 -9.21 3.53 11.23
CA GLY A 113 -9.77 3.99 12.50
C GLY A 113 -8.72 4.29 13.57
N ALA A 114 -7.43 4.18 13.24
CA ALA A 114 -6.33 4.53 14.12
C ALA A 114 -6.01 6.02 14.02
N GLN A 115 -5.30 6.53 15.01
CA GLN A 115 -4.73 7.88 14.93
C GLN A 115 -3.58 7.88 13.92
N SER A 116 -3.72 8.65 12.85
CA SER A 116 -2.72 8.83 11.79
C SER A 116 -2.23 10.28 11.75
N PRO A 117 -0.96 10.50 11.36
CA PRO A 117 -0.42 11.84 11.20
C PRO A 117 -1.20 12.64 10.14
N LEU A 118 -1.47 13.93 10.41
CA LEU A 118 -2.20 14.84 9.53
C LEU A 118 -1.53 14.97 8.14
N MET A 119 -0.23 15.22 8.10
CA MET A 119 0.55 15.25 6.85
C MET A 119 0.63 13.88 6.19
N GLY A 120 0.62 12.80 6.98
CA GLY A 120 0.49 11.43 6.48
C GLY A 120 -0.76 11.27 5.62
N GLN A 121 -1.90 11.68 6.15
CA GLN A 121 -3.18 11.63 5.44
C GLN A 121 -3.22 12.57 4.23
N TYR A 122 -2.65 13.78 4.35
CA TYR A 122 -2.56 14.75 3.25
C TYR A 122 -1.76 14.19 2.06
N LEU A 123 -0.54 13.73 2.30
CA LEU A 123 0.32 13.16 1.27
C LEU A 123 -0.27 11.87 0.68
N TYR A 124 -0.89 11.05 1.52
CA TYR A 124 -1.55 9.82 1.07
C TYR A 124 -2.72 10.11 0.12
N THR A 125 -3.54 11.11 0.43
CA THR A 125 -4.64 11.55 -0.46
C THR A 125 -4.11 12.03 -1.80
N ILE A 126 -3.03 12.84 -1.79
CA ILE A 126 -2.36 13.29 -3.02
C ILE A 126 -1.83 12.12 -3.83
N ALA A 127 -1.19 11.15 -3.18
CA ALA A 127 -0.66 9.97 -3.85
C ALA A 127 -1.78 9.14 -4.49
N LEU A 128 -2.92 8.94 -3.81
CA LEU A 128 -4.07 8.25 -4.39
C LEU A 128 -4.61 8.99 -5.63
N LEU A 129 -4.73 10.33 -5.58
CA LEU A 129 -5.16 11.12 -6.74
C LEU A 129 -4.18 10.98 -7.90
N LEU A 130 -2.87 11.01 -7.62
CA LEU A 130 -1.83 10.82 -8.62
C LEU A 130 -1.86 9.40 -9.21
N LEU A 131 -2.11 8.39 -8.38
CA LEU A 131 -2.25 7.00 -8.82
C LEU A 131 -3.45 6.82 -9.77
N LEU A 132 -4.57 7.50 -9.49
CA LEU A 132 -5.72 7.52 -10.40
C LEU A 132 -5.41 8.27 -11.69
N TYR A 133 -4.74 9.42 -11.61
CA TYR A 133 -4.35 10.23 -12.77
C TYR A 133 -3.39 9.50 -13.72
N LEU A 134 -2.51 8.64 -13.19
CA LEU A 134 -1.55 7.86 -13.96
C LEU A 134 -2.09 6.48 -14.37
N ASP A 135 -3.39 6.22 -14.18
CA ASP A 135 -4.00 4.91 -14.39
C ASP A 135 -3.33 3.76 -13.62
N GLY A 136 -2.60 4.06 -12.54
CA GLY A 136 -1.88 3.06 -11.73
C GLY A 136 -2.82 2.05 -11.06
N HIS A 137 -4.10 2.38 -10.92
CA HIS A 137 -5.13 1.44 -10.49
C HIS A 137 -5.36 0.29 -11.49
N HIS A 138 -5.21 0.53 -12.80
CA HIS A 138 -5.24 -0.54 -13.80
C HIS A 138 -4.07 -1.49 -13.61
N LEU A 139 -2.86 -0.96 -13.41
CA LEU A 139 -1.66 -1.77 -13.19
C LEU A 139 -1.77 -2.64 -11.92
N ILE A 140 -2.42 -2.14 -10.87
CA ILE A 140 -2.72 -2.91 -9.65
C ILE A 140 -3.67 -4.09 -9.98
N LEU A 141 -4.70 -3.84 -10.80
CA LEU A 141 -5.65 -4.86 -11.23
C LEU A 141 -5.01 -5.89 -12.18
N ASP A 142 -4.11 -5.44 -13.06
CA ASP A 142 -3.31 -6.32 -13.91
C ASP A 142 -2.43 -7.25 -13.04
N GLY A 143 -1.90 -6.74 -11.93
CA GLY A 143 -1.14 -7.53 -10.96
C GLY A 143 -1.94 -8.73 -10.41
N ILE A 144 -3.20 -8.54 -10.01
CA ILE A 144 -4.03 -9.66 -9.53
C ILE A 144 -4.50 -10.55 -10.68
N PHE A 145 -4.77 -9.97 -11.86
CA PHE A 145 -5.17 -10.71 -13.05
C PHE A 145 -4.08 -11.69 -13.50
N TYR A 146 -2.85 -11.19 -13.67
CA TYR A 146 -1.70 -12.00 -14.09
C TYR A 146 -1.13 -12.88 -12.96
N SER A 147 -1.60 -12.74 -11.72
CA SER A 147 -1.16 -13.59 -10.59
C SER A 147 -1.36 -15.08 -10.84
N TYR A 148 -2.36 -15.46 -11.64
CA TYR A 148 -2.62 -16.86 -12.01
C TYR A 148 -1.58 -17.46 -12.96
N GLN A 149 -0.82 -16.63 -13.68
CA GLN A 149 0.31 -17.10 -14.49
C GLN A 149 1.53 -17.47 -13.64
N PHE A 150 1.69 -16.81 -12.48
CA PHE A 150 2.77 -17.08 -11.54
C PHE A 150 2.42 -18.15 -10.52
N VAL A 151 1.20 -18.08 -9.98
CA VAL A 151 0.68 -19.04 -9.00
C VAL A 151 -0.60 -19.66 -9.60
N PRO A 152 -0.46 -20.79 -10.32
CA PRO A 152 -1.56 -21.50 -10.95
C PRO A 152 -2.64 -21.91 -9.95
N ILE A 153 -3.89 -22.04 -10.40
CA ILE A 153 -5.05 -22.34 -9.54
C ILE A 153 -5.13 -23.80 -9.09
N ASP A 154 -4.54 -24.72 -9.87
CA ASP A 154 -4.56 -26.18 -9.71
C ASP A 154 -3.52 -26.71 -8.71
N GLN A 155 -2.53 -25.90 -8.34
CA GLN A 155 -1.47 -26.31 -7.43
C GLN A 155 -1.79 -25.94 -5.98
N VAL A 156 -1.73 -26.92 -5.07
CA VAL A 156 -1.89 -26.70 -3.61
C VAL A 156 -0.61 -26.17 -2.99
N SER A 157 0.56 -26.55 -3.52
CA SER A 157 1.86 -26.12 -3.00
C SER A 157 2.09 -24.64 -3.28
N ILE A 158 2.40 -23.90 -2.21
CA ILE A 158 2.84 -22.50 -2.30
C ILE A 158 4.32 -22.48 -1.93
N GLY A 159 5.12 -21.67 -2.61
CA GLY A 159 6.54 -21.46 -2.29
C GLY A 159 6.79 -20.74 -0.95
N PHE A 160 5.92 -20.89 0.07
CA PHE A 160 6.13 -20.30 1.40
C PHE A 160 7.33 -20.89 2.13
N ASP A 161 7.72 -22.11 1.80
CA ASP A 161 8.95 -22.73 2.29
C ASP A 161 10.21 -22.10 1.65
N ASN A 162 10.05 -21.21 0.66
CA ASN A 162 11.17 -20.49 0.08
C ASN A 162 11.72 -19.46 1.09
N PRO A 163 12.95 -19.63 1.60
CA PRO A 163 13.55 -18.70 2.55
C PRO A 163 13.75 -17.29 1.97
N ALA A 164 13.66 -17.13 0.65
CA ALA A 164 13.76 -15.82 -0.01
C ALA A 164 12.52 -14.93 0.23
N ALA A 165 11.35 -15.48 0.52
CA ALA A 165 10.12 -14.69 0.69
C ALA A 165 10.20 -13.70 1.87
N PRO A 166 10.56 -14.11 3.10
CA PRO A 166 10.72 -13.16 4.21
C PRO A 166 11.80 -12.11 3.96
N GLU A 167 12.95 -12.52 3.38
CA GLU A 167 14.05 -11.60 3.06
C GLU A 167 13.60 -10.55 2.03
N PHE A 168 12.81 -10.96 1.04
CA PHE A 168 12.27 -10.07 0.02
C PHE A 168 11.32 -9.02 0.62
N VAL A 169 10.42 -9.42 1.53
CA VAL A 169 9.52 -8.49 2.22
C VAL A 169 10.30 -7.44 3.01
N ILE A 170 11.38 -7.86 3.70
CA ILE A 170 12.25 -6.93 4.45
C ILE A 170 12.94 -5.94 3.50
N LYS A 171 13.45 -6.42 2.36
CA LYS A 171 14.06 -5.55 1.33
C LYS A 171 13.06 -4.58 0.73
N ALA A 172 11.84 -5.02 0.44
CA ALA A 172 10.77 -4.17 -0.07
C ALA A 172 10.39 -3.08 0.95
N PHE A 173 10.26 -3.45 2.22
CA PHE A 173 10.03 -2.48 3.31
C PHE A 173 11.17 -1.46 3.41
N ALA A 174 12.43 -1.90 3.38
CA ALA A 174 13.59 -1.02 3.44
C ALA A 174 13.63 -0.04 2.25
N ALA A 175 13.36 -0.53 1.03
CA ALA A 175 13.29 0.31 -0.16
C ALA A 175 12.17 1.35 -0.07
N ALA A 176 10.98 0.94 0.37
CA ALA A 176 9.84 1.83 0.59
C ALA A 176 10.14 2.88 1.69
N PHE A 177 10.83 2.47 2.76
CA PHE A 177 11.26 3.36 3.85
C PHE A 177 12.28 4.40 3.38
N ILE A 178 13.22 4.04 2.50
CA ILE A 178 14.16 4.99 1.90
C ILE A 178 13.40 6.04 1.10
N ILE A 179 12.40 5.62 0.31
CA ILE A 179 11.55 6.56 -0.45
C ILE A 179 10.74 7.45 0.50
N ALA A 180 10.19 6.90 1.58
CA ALA A 180 9.50 7.69 2.61
C ALA A 180 10.40 8.80 3.18
N PHE A 181 11.65 8.45 3.50
CA PHE A 181 12.63 9.41 3.98
C PHE A 181 12.99 10.46 2.92
N GLN A 182 13.12 10.08 1.64
CA GLN A 182 13.37 11.02 0.54
C GLN A 182 12.24 12.05 0.38
N ILE A 183 10.98 11.63 0.54
CA ILE A 183 9.82 12.54 0.53
C ILE A 183 9.91 13.56 1.67
N ALA A 184 10.27 13.10 2.88
CA ALA A 184 10.27 13.93 4.07
C ALA A 184 11.56 14.79 4.23
N ALA A 185 12.68 14.34 3.68
CA ALA A 185 14.01 14.93 3.84
C ALA A 185 14.08 16.45 3.62
N PRO A 186 13.56 17.05 2.53
CA PRO A 186 13.70 18.49 2.32
C PRO A 186 12.98 19.32 3.39
N VAL A 187 11.82 18.85 3.86
CA VAL A 187 11.05 19.53 4.90
C VAL A 187 11.75 19.38 6.25
N ILE A 188 12.17 18.15 6.61
CA ILE A 188 12.87 17.89 7.87
C ILE A 188 14.16 18.70 7.96
N ALA A 189 14.98 18.69 6.91
CA ALA A 189 16.24 19.43 6.87
C ALA A 189 16.02 20.94 7.05
N THR A 190 14.99 21.49 6.41
CA THR A 190 14.67 22.92 6.56
C THR A 190 14.18 23.24 7.97
N LEU A 191 13.28 22.43 8.52
CA LEU A 191 12.77 22.65 9.86
C LEU A 191 13.83 22.43 10.95
N PHE A 192 14.80 21.55 10.71
CA PHE A 192 15.97 21.43 11.57
C PHE A 192 16.78 22.75 11.63
N LEU A 193 16.96 23.42 10.50
CA LEU A 193 17.59 24.75 10.48
C LEU A 193 16.74 25.80 11.19
N VAL A 194 15.41 25.74 11.05
CA VAL A 194 14.49 26.58 11.82
C VAL A 194 14.65 26.34 13.33
N ASP A 195 14.79 25.10 13.77
CA ASP A 195 15.04 24.76 15.18
C ASP A 195 16.33 25.36 15.71
N VAL A 196 17.42 25.27 14.93
CA VAL A 196 18.69 25.91 15.28
C VAL A 196 18.53 27.42 15.38
N ALA A 197 17.83 28.05 14.43
CA ALA A 197 17.57 29.49 14.45
C ALA A 197 16.74 29.91 15.67
N LEU A 198 15.66 29.19 15.97
CA LEU A 198 14.82 29.43 17.15
C LEU A 198 15.61 29.23 18.46
N GLY A 199 16.50 28.23 18.51
CA GLY A 199 17.39 27.99 19.65
C GLY A 199 18.37 29.15 19.90
N ILE A 200 18.90 29.77 18.84
CA ILE A 200 19.74 30.98 18.96
C ILE A 200 18.90 32.15 19.47
N VAL A 201 17.69 32.35 18.92
CA VAL A 201 16.76 33.39 19.39
C VAL A 201 16.43 33.19 20.87
N ALA A 202 16.23 31.95 21.33
CA ALA A 202 16.03 31.59 22.73
C ALA A 202 17.05 32.20 23.67
N ARG A 203 18.31 32.02 23.26
CA ARG A 203 19.46 32.40 24.06
C ARG A 203 19.65 33.91 24.07
N THR A 204 19.36 34.56 22.94
CA THR A 204 19.52 36.02 22.80
C THR A 204 18.37 36.82 23.41
N SER A 205 17.16 36.28 23.42
CA SER A 205 15.96 36.97 23.93
C SER A 205 15.07 36.00 24.72
N PRO A 206 15.41 35.73 25.99
CA PRO A 206 14.74 34.73 26.83
C PRO A 206 13.32 35.13 27.24
N GLN A 207 12.92 36.39 27.00
CA GLN A 207 11.57 36.90 27.24
C GLN A 207 10.52 36.33 26.26
N PHE A 208 10.94 35.80 25.11
CA PHE A 208 10.02 35.17 24.17
C PHE A 208 9.75 33.72 24.55
N ASN A 209 8.47 33.35 24.62
CA ASN A 209 8.08 31.94 24.70
C ASN A 209 8.19 31.32 23.31
N ILE A 210 9.28 30.58 23.09
CA ILE A 210 9.60 29.97 21.79
C ILE A 210 8.64 28.85 21.43
N PHE A 211 7.98 28.22 22.39
CA PHE A 211 6.92 27.29 22.04
C PHE A 211 5.77 28.03 21.35
N VAL A 212 5.39 29.20 21.84
CA VAL A 212 4.29 30.00 21.25
C VAL A 212 4.64 30.52 19.85
N ILE A 213 5.90 30.91 19.62
CA ILE A 213 6.34 31.50 18.35
C ILE A 213 6.82 30.43 17.35
N GLY A 214 7.44 29.37 17.85
CA GLY A 214 8.09 28.34 17.06
C GLY A 214 7.11 27.49 16.26
N PHE A 215 5.98 27.08 16.85
CA PHE A 215 4.98 26.29 16.11
C PHE A 215 4.44 27.02 14.88
N PRO A 216 3.91 28.28 14.97
CA PRO A 216 3.46 29.02 13.79
C PRO A 216 4.52 29.17 12.70
N ILE A 217 5.78 29.43 13.08
CA ILE A 217 6.89 29.57 12.15
C ILE A 217 7.19 28.24 11.46
N LYS A 218 7.32 27.15 12.22
CA LYS A 218 7.59 25.81 11.67
C LYS A 218 6.50 25.38 10.69
N ILE A 219 5.24 25.56 11.06
CA ILE A 219 4.10 25.20 10.21
C ILE A 219 4.17 25.99 8.90
N THR A 220 4.35 27.32 8.98
CA THR A 220 4.42 28.19 7.79
C THR A 220 5.57 27.79 6.88
N VAL A 221 6.77 27.58 7.44
CA VAL A 221 7.94 27.15 6.67
C VAL A 221 7.75 25.77 6.05
N ALA A 222 7.19 24.81 6.80
CA ALA A 222 6.93 23.47 6.29
C ALA A 222 6.00 23.49 5.07
N PHE A 223 4.90 24.24 5.14
CA PHE A 223 3.99 24.38 4.00
C PHE A 223 4.64 25.07 2.80
N ILE A 224 5.44 26.11 3.01
CA ILE A 224 6.18 26.77 1.93
C ILE A 224 7.12 25.77 1.25
N ILE A 225 7.88 25.00 2.02
CA ILE A 225 8.79 23.99 1.46
C ILE A 225 8.02 22.90 0.74
N LEU A 226 6.93 22.39 1.32
CA LEU A 226 6.07 21.39 0.66
C LEU A 226 5.57 21.87 -0.71
N ILE A 227 5.13 23.13 -0.81
CA ILE A 227 4.68 23.72 -2.08
C ILE A 227 5.84 23.78 -3.08
N ILE A 228 7.01 24.26 -2.65
CA ILE A 228 8.20 24.38 -3.51
C ILE A 228 8.68 23.01 -3.99
N THR A 229 8.66 22.00 -3.11
CA THR A 229 9.17 20.66 -3.42
C THR A 229 8.12 19.74 -4.04
N MET A 230 6.88 20.19 -4.22
CA MET A 230 5.77 19.34 -4.66
C MET A 230 6.07 18.60 -5.98
N GLY A 231 6.71 19.27 -6.94
CA GLY A 231 7.11 18.64 -8.20
C GLY A 231 8.09 17.48 -8.01
N VAL A 232 9.03 17.62 -7.07
CA VAL A 232 9.97 16.54 -6.69
C VAL A 232 9.22 15.44 -5.94
N THR A 233 8.32 15.80 -5.01
CA THR A 233 7.49 14.85 -4.28
C THR A 233 6.68 13.96 -5.23
N PHE A 234 6.09 14.53 -6.29
CA PHE A 234 5.39 13.73 -7.32
C PHE A 234 6.30 12.74 -8.04
N GLN A 235 7.51 13.16 -8.44
CA GLN A 235 8.48 12.26 -9.08
C GLN A 235 8.88 11.11 -8.14
N VAL A 236 9.04 11.40 -6.84
CA VAL A 236 9.40 10.38 -5.84
C VAL A 236 8.23 9.43 -5.58
N ILE A 237 6.99 9.92 -5.55
CA ILE A 237 5.79 9.08 -5.45
C ILE A 237 5.63 8.20 -6.69
N GLN A 238 5.93 8.70 -7.90
CA GLN A 238 5.92 7.88 -9.11
C GLN A 238 6.91 6.72 -9.01
N ARG A 239 8.13 6.96 -8.52
CA ARG A 239 9.11 5.89 -8.25
C ARG A 239 8.61 4.88 -7.22
N LEU A 240 7.81 5.32 -6.25
CA LEU A 240 7.17 4.41 -5.30
C LEU A 240 6.14 3.51 -5.98
N PHE A 241 5.38 4.02 -6.94
CA PHE A 241 4.45 3.22 -7.73
C PHE A 241 5.19 2.23 -8.64
N ASP A 242 6.29 2.65 -9.27
CA ASP A 242 7.15 1.71 -10.03
C ASP A 242 7.67 0.58 -9.12
N LEU A 243 8.14 0.94 -7.92
CA LEU A 243 8.56 -0.04 -6.92
C LEU A 243 7.41 -0.97 -6.52
N LEU A 244 6.21 -0.45 -6.31
CA LEU A 244 5.01 -1.22 -5.99
C LEU A 244 4.78 -2.33 -7.04
N PHE A 245 4.82 -1.97 -8.33
CA PHE A 245 4.59 -2.94 -9.41
C PHE A 245 5.68 -4.02 -9.49
N VAL A 246 6.95 -3.60 -9.40
CA VAL A 246 8.09 -4.53 -9.40
C VAL A 246 7.99 -5.48 -8.21
N VAL A 247 7.71 -4.96 -7.02
CA VAL A 247 7.62 -5.75 -5.80
C VAL A 247 6.44 -6.71 -5.83
N MET A 248 5.28 -6.30 -6.33
CA MET A 248 4.13 -7.20 -6.51
C MET A 248 4.47 -8.35 -7.46
N ARG A 249 5.07 -8.05 -8.62
CA ARG A 249 5.49 -9.07 -9.60
C ARG A 249 6.51 -10.04 -9.01
N ASP A 250 7.57 -9.51 -8.42
CA ASP A 250 8.68 -10.32 -7.91
C ASP A 250 8.22 -11.17 -6.70
N MET A 251 7.28 -10.66 -5.89
CA MET A 251 6.64 -11.45 -4.84
C MET A 251 5.85 -12.63 -5.44
N MET A 252 5.09 -12.40 -6.51
CA MET A 252 4.36 -13.47 -7.19
C MET A 252 5.32 -14.51 -7.79
N THR A 253 6.46 -14.10 -8.35
CA THR A 253 7.47 -15.06 -8.85
C THR A 253 8.05 -15.91 -7.73
N ILE A 254 8.33 -15.32 -6.56
CA ILE A 254 8.86 -16.05 -5.40
C ILE A 254 7.82 -17.05 -4.88
N LEU A 255 6.55 -16.64 -4.77
CA LEU A 255 5.45 -17.50 -4.32
C LEU A 255 5.13 -18.63 -5.30
N GLY A 256 5.30 -18.38 -6.60
CA GLY A 256 5.14 -19.35 -7.68
C GLY A 256 6.29 -20.36 -7.84
N GLY A 257 7.33 -20.28 -7.00
CA GLY A 257 8.49 -21.18 -7.08
C GLY A 257 9.54 -20.78 -8.13
N GLY A 258 9.45 -19.56 -8.68
CA GLY A 258 10.35 -19.03 -9.71
C GLY A 258 11.73 -18.64 -9.19
N PHE A 259 12.52 -19.63 -8.76
CA PHE A 259 13.99 -19.69 -8.82
C PHE A 259 14.38 -21.18 -8.86
N SER A 260 14.19 -21.82 -10.00
CA SER A 260 14.80 -23.10 -10.36
C SER A 260 15.41 -22.98 -11.74
#